data_AF-A0A9D7FWS4-F1
#
_entry.id   AF-A0A9D7FWS4-F1
#
_cell.length_a   1.000
_cell.length_b   1.000
_cell.length_c   1.000
_cell.angle_alpha   90.00
_cell.angle_beta   90.00
_cell.angle_gamma   90.00
#
_symmetry.space_group_name_H-M   'P 1'
#
loop_
_entity.id
_entity.type
_entity.pdbx_description
1 polymer ?
#
loop_
_entity_poly.entity_id
_entity_poly.type
_entity_poly.pdbx_seq_one_letter_code
_entity_poly.pdbx_strand_id
1 'polypeptide(L)'
;MTTVFASTIDVREVEPRQRHPKIFSMFNALEVGQSMQLINDHDPRPLYFQFQSLANGQFNWQYLESGPDLWRVEISKTAPAAVVSTGSCCGNGACGG
;
A
#
# COMPACT_ATOMS: atom_id res chain seq x y z
N MET A 1 9.49 -17.70 -12.39
CA MET A 1 9.21 -16.35 -12.92
C MET A 1 9.70 -15.36 -11.89
N THR A 2 10.66 -14.51 -12.22
CA THR A 2 11.26 -13.55 -11.27
C THR A 2 10.27 -12.42 -11.06
N THR A 3 9.69 -12.29 -9.87
CA THR A 3 8.89 -11.11 -9.53
C THR A 3 9.80 -9.89 -9.59
N VAL A 4 9.47 -8.93 -10.45
CA VAL A 4 10.21 -7.67 -10.58
C VAL A 4 9.50 -6.64 -9.71
N PHE A 5 10.14 -6.22 -8.63
CA PHE A 5 9.63 -5.14 -7.79
C PHE A 5 10.06 -3.80 -8.40
N ALA A 6 9.11 -2.87 -8.52
CA ALA A 6 9.39 -1.50 -8.93
C ALA A 6 10.23 -0.74 -7.88
N SER A 7 10.17 -1.17 -6.61
CA SER A 7 10.95 -0.58 -5.53
C SER A 7 11.18 -1.59 -4.41
N THR A 8 12.30 -1.48 -3.70
CA THR A 8 12.62 -2.31 -2.53
C THR A 8 13.01 -1.40 -1.37
N ILE A 9 12.49 -1.68 -0.18
CA ILE A 9 12.84 -0.97 1.06
C ILE A 9 13.28 -1.95 2.13
N ASP A 10 14.47 -1.71 2.69
CA ASP A 10 14.94 -2.38 3.90
C ASP A 10 14.63 -1.53 5.13
N VAL A 11 13.76 -2.04 5.99
CA VAL A 11 13.30 -1.37 7.21
C VAL A 11 14.37 -1.39 8.30
N ARG A 12 15.33 -2.33 8.21
CA ARG A 12 16.42 -2.48 9.18
C ARG A 12 17.37 -1.30 9.13
N GLU A 13 17.51 -0.68 7.96
CA GLU A 13 18.34 0.51 7.73
C GLU A 13 17.58 1.82 8.00
N VAL A 14 16.28 1.75 8.30
CA VAL A 14 15.42 2.92 8.50
C VAL A 14 15.08 3.08 9.97
N GLU A 15 15.28 4.31 10.47
CA GLU A 15 14.91 4.73 11.82
C GLU A 15 13.48 4.30 12.18
N PRO A 16 13.23 3.69 13.35
CA PRO A 16 11.92 3.16 13.75
C PRO A 16 10.75 4.12 13.53
N ARG A 17 10.98 5.42 13.77
CA ARG A 17 9.97 6.47 13.64
C ARG A 17 9.65 6.82 12.19
N GLN A 18 10.55 6.52 11.25
CA GLN A 18 10.42 6.84 9.83
C GLN A 18 9.98 5.64 8.98
N ARG A 19 9.98 4.42 9.53
CA ARG A 19 9.62 3.18 8.81
C ARG A 19 8.25 3.30 8.13
N HIS A 20 7.20 3.56 8.90
CA HIS A 20 5.84 3.67 8.38
C HIS A 20 5.69 4.77 7.31
N PRO A 21 6.02 6.05 7.59
CA PRO A 21 5.81 7.11 6.60
C PRO A 21 6.61 6.87 5.31
N LYS A 22 7.82 6.29 5.39
CA LYS A 22 8.63 5.97 4.21
C LYS A 22 8.00 4.87 3.36
N ILE A 23 7.52 3.79 3.99
CA ILE A 23 6.85 2.69 3.27
C ILE A 23 5.57 3.18 2.59
N PHE A 24 4.74 3.95 3.30
CA PHE A 24 3.52 4.53 2.72
C PHE A 24 3.84 5.52 1.58
N SER A 25 4.87 6.35 1.73
CA SER A 25 5.31 7.25 0.66
C SER A 25 5.75 6.49 -0.59
N MET A 26 6.51 5.39 -0.42
CA MET A 26 6.93 4.54 -1.53
C MET A 26 5.73 3.86 -2.20
N PHE A 27 4.82 3.29 -1.41
CA PHE A 27 3.60 2.67 -1.92
C PHE A 27 2.71 3.67 -2.69
N ASN A 28 2.56 4.89 -2.17
CA ASN A 28 1.79 5.93 -2.84
C ASN A 28 2.42 6.34 -4.17
N ALA A 29 3.75 6.32 -4.27
CA ALA A 29 4.48 6.61 -5.50
C ALA A 29 4.41 5.49 -6.55
N LEU A 30 4.02 4.27 -6.18
CA LEU A 30 3.83 3.17 -7.14
C LEU A 30 2.66 3.45 -8.09
N GLU A 31 2.78 2.97 -9.31
CA GLU A 31 1.67 2.90 -10.26
C GLU A 31 0.82 1.64 -10.03
N VAL A 32 -0.42 1.67 -10.52
CA VAL A 32 -1.32 0.52 -10.44
C VAL A 32 -0.75 -0.62 -11.29
N GLY A 33 -0.63 -1.81 -10.70
CA GLY A 33 0.02 -2.97 -11.29
C GLY A 33 1.49 -3.13 -10.91
N GLN A 34 2.11 -2.14 -10.27
CA GLN A 34 3.47 -2.27 -9.73
C GLN A 34 3.45 -2.86 -8.31
N SER A 35 4.56 -3.50 -7.94
CA SER A 35 4.78 -4.00 -6.58
C SER A 35 6.09 -3.53 -6.00
N MET A 36 6.13 -3.42 -4.67
CA MET A 36 7.33 -3.15 -3.91
C MET A 36 7.64 -4.27 -2.93
N GLN A 37 8.93 -4.43 -2.63
CA GLN A 37 9.40 -5.36 -1.62
C GLN A 37 9.73 -4.64 -0.32
N LEU A 38 9.17 -5.14 0.77
CA LEU A 38 9.45 -4.74 2.14
C LEU A 38 10.31 -5.81 2.80
N ILE A 39 11.47 -5.43 3.33
CA ILE A 39 12.35 -6.31 4.11
C ILE A 39 12.35 -5.82 5.56
N ASN A 40 11.98 -6.69 6.50
CA ASN A 40 11.90 -6.40 7.92
C ASN A 40 12.60 -7.50 8.74
N ASP A 41 13.10 -7.14 9.92
CA ASP A 41 13.71 -8.08 10.89
C ASP A 41 12.68 -8.73 11.83
N HIS A 42 11.42 -8.30 11.78
CA HIS A 42 10.31 -8.83 12.57
C HIS A 42 9.02 -8.84 11.75
N ASP A 43 8.00 -9.48 12.31
CA ASP A 43 6.67 -9.57 11.69
C ASP A 43 6.02 -8.18 11.51
N PRO A 44 5.76 -7.73 10.27
CA PRO A 44 5.13 -6.44 9.96
C PRO A 44 3.59 -6.42 10.14
N ARG A 45 3.00 -7.32 10.93
CA ARG A 45 1.56 -7.32 11.27
C ARG A 45 0.93 -5.95 11.54
N PRO A 46 1.52 -5.06 12.38
CA PRO A 46 0.93 -3.74 12.63
C PRO A 46 0.81 -2.89 11.36
N LEU A 47 1.79 -2.98 10.47
CA LEU A 47 1.80 -2.26 9.20
C LEU A 47 0.70 -2.77 8.26
N TYR A 48 0.48 -4.09 8.21
CA TYR A 48 -0.60 -4.69 7.43
C TYR A 48 -1.97 -4.11 7.81
N PHE A 49 -2.29 -4.01 9.10
CA PHE A 49 -3.56 -3.43 9.56
C PHE A 49 -3.71 -1.96 9.17
N GLN A 50 -2.61 -1.20 9.18
CA GLN A 50 -2.63 0.20 8.77
C GLN A 50 -2.89 0.36 7.27
N PHE A 51 -2.29 -0.51 6.44
CA PHE A 51 -2.60 -0.61 5.02
C PHE A 51 -4.06 -1.00 4.78
N GLN A 52 -4.57 -1.99 5.52
CA GLN A 52 -5.95 -2.43 5.40
C GLN A 52 -6.94 -1.31 5.74
N SER A 53 -6.59 -0.42 6.67
CA SER A 53 -7.41 0.72 7.05
C SER A 53 -7.34 1.88 6.05
N LEU A 54 -6.17 2.15 5.46
CA LEU A 54 -5.95 3.30 4.58
C LEU A 54 -6.18 3.00 3.09
N ALA A 55 -5.92 1.77 2.66
CA ALA A 55 -5.89 1.35 1.26
C ALA A 55 -6.72 0.08 1.05
N ASN A 56 -7.80 -0.12 1.80
CA ASN A 56 -8.63 -1.33 1.71
C ASN A 56 -9.01 -1.65 0.24
N GLY A 57 -8.67 -2.85 -0.23
CA GLY A 57 -8.95 -3.30 -1.60
C GLY A 57 -8.06 -2.68 -2.70
N GLN A 58 -7.08 -1.84 -2.36
CA GLN A 58 -6.18 -1.17 -3.30
C GLN A 58 -4.74 -1.69 -3.27
N PHE A 59 -4.44 -2.58 -2.33
CA PHE A 59 -3.16 -3.28 -2.25
C PHE A 59 -3.37 -4.79 -2.17
N ASN A 60 -2.34 -5.52 -2.60
CA ASN A 60 -2.16 -6.93 -2.36
C ASN A 60 -0.98 -7.11 -1.40
N TRP A 61 -1.11 -8.02 -0.44
CA TRP A 61 -0.08 -8.31 0.54
C TRP A 61 0.30 -9.77 0.47
N GLN A 62 1.55 -10.05 0.10
CA GLN A 62 2.05 -11.40 -0.06
C GLN A 62 3.34 -11.57 0.73
N TYR A 63 3.38 -12.56 1.62
CA TYR A 63 4.62 -12.94 2.29
C TYR A 63 5.48 -13.75 1.33
N LEU A 64 6.66 -13.23 1.01
CA LEU A 64 7.68 -13.94 0.25
C LEU A 64 8.57 -14.77 1.17
N GLU A 65 8.83 -14.24 2.36
CA GLU A 65 9.66 -14.86 3.38
C GLU A 65 9.09 -14.51 4.74
N SER A 66 8.85 -15.52 5.56
CA SER A 66 8.37 -15.37 6.93
C SER A 66 9.40 -16.05 7.80
N GLY A 67 10.25 -15.24 8.41
CA GLY A 67 11.43 -15.66 9.15
C GLY A 67 11.14 -16.55 10.37
N PRO A 68 12.21 -16.86 11.11
CA PRO A 68 12.53 -16.03 12.27
C PRO A 68 13.63 -14.98 12.00
N ASP A 69 14.49 -15.17 11.00
CA ASP A 69 15.64 -14.30 10.74
C ASP A 69 15.33 -13.09 9.83
N LEU A 70 14.45 -13.27 8.84
CA LEU A 70 14.11 -12.28 7.83
C LEU A 70 12.64 -12.37 7.41
N TRP A 71 11.98 -11.22 7.34
CA TRP A 71 10.60 -11.10 6.88
C TRP A 71 10.56 -10.29 5.60
N ARG A 72 10.14 -10.91 4.50
CA ARG A 72 10.00 -10.25 3.21
C ARG A 72 8.56 -10.29 2.76
N VAL A 73 8.03 -9.12 2.46
CA VAL A 73 6.65 -8.94 2.02
C VAL A 73 6.65 -8.21 0.70
N GLU A 74 5.91 -8.75 -0.26
CA GLU A 74 5.51 -8.05 -1.46
C GLU A 74 4.21 -7.29 -1.21
N ILE A 75 4.25 -5.99 -1.53
CA ILE A 75 3.09 -5.11 -1.48
C ILE A 75 2.83 -4.64 -2.91
N SER A 76 1.78 -5.15 -3.55
CA SER A 76 1.40 -4.77 -4.92
C SER A 76 0.26 -3.77 -4.90
N LYS A 77 0.29 -2.75 -5.74
CA LYS A 77 -0.80 -1.77 -5.87
C LYS A 77 -1.80 -2.26 -6.90
N THR A 78 -3.00 -2.66 -6.48
CA THR A 78 -4.00 -3.30 -7.34
C THR A 78 -5.02 -2.31 -7.90
N ALA A 79 -5.24 -1.20 -7.21
CA ALA A 79 -6.14 -0.15 -7.66
C ALA A 79 -5.54 1.22 -7.36
N PRO A 80 -5.91 2.26 -8.12
CA PRO A 80 -5.60 3.62 -7.73
C PRO A 80 -6.28 3.89 -6.38
N ALA A 81 -5.73 4.83 -5.61
CA ALA A 81 -6.44 5.35 -4.44
C ALA A 81 -7.86 5.63 -4.88
N ALA A 82 -8.84 5.00 -4.24
CA ALA A 82 -10.23 5.20 -4.56
C ALA A 82 -10.49 6.70 -4.40
N VAL A 83 -10.34 7.44 -5.50
CA VAL A 83 -11.09 8.65 -5.71
C VAL A 83 -12.49 8.15 -5.46
N VAL A 84 -13.07 8.60 -4.34
CA VAL A 84 -14.51 8.58 -4.20
C VAL A 84 -14.95 9.21 -5.51
N SER A 85 -15.41 8.36 -6.42
CA SER A 85 -16.18 8.82 -7.55
C SER A 85 -17.41 9.37 -6.86
N THR A 86 -17.34 10.65 -6.52
CA THR A 86 -18.52 11.45 -6.24
C THR A 86 -19.22 11.46 -7.57
N GLY A 87 -19.96 10.38 -7.80
CA GLY A 87 -20.78 10.18 -8.97
C GLY A 87 -21.72 11.36 -9.05
N SER A 88 -21.47 12.18 -10.06
CA SER A 88 -22.48 12.97 -10.72
C SER A 88 -23.72 12.11 -11.02
N CYS A 89 -24.85 12.42 -10.36
CA CYS A 89 -26.22 12.06 -10.76
C CYS A 89 -27.20 12.69 -9.76
N CYS A 90 -28.27 13.43 -10.07
CA CYS A 90 -28.96 13.80 -11.30
C CYS A 90 -29.71 15.13 -11.08
N GLY A 91 -29.89 15.92 -12.15
CA GLY A 91 -30.76 17.10 -12.14
C GLY A 91 -32.25 16.76 -12.11
N ASN A 92 -33.06 17.66 -11.53
CA ASN A 92 -34.18 18.31 -12.20
C ASN A 92 -34.83 19.38 -11.30
N GLY A 93 -34.91 20.62 -11.80
CA GLY A 93 -36.04 21.55 -11.61
C GLY A 93 -36.40 22.02 -10.20
N ALA A 94 -36.14 23.30 -9.92
CA ALA A 94 -37.19 24.31 -9.72
C ALA A 94 -36.58 25.63 -9.20
N CYS A 95 -36.58 26.63 -10.07
CA CYS A 95 -36.56 28.03 -9.72
C CYS A 95 -37.97 28.44 -9.24
N GLY A 96 -38.10 29.03 -8.06
CA GLY A 96 -39.36 29.63 -7.60
C GLY A 96 -39.31 30.07 -6.13
N GLY A 97 -39.44 31.39 -5.91
CA GLY A 97 -39.54 32.04 -4.60
C GLY A 97 -39.04 33.47 -4.64
#